data_AF-A0A0Q6M7K6-F1
#
_entry.id   AF-A0A0Q6M7K6-F1
#
_cell.length_a   1.000
_cell.length_b   1.000
_cell.length_c   1.000
_cell.angle_alpha   90.00
_cell.angle_beta   90.00
_cell.angle_gamma   90.00
#
_symmetry.space_group_name_H-M   'P 1'
#
loop_
_entity.id
_entity.type
_entity.pdbx_description
1 polymer ?
#
loop_
_entity_poly.entity_id
_entity_poly.type
_entity_poly.pdbx_seq_one_letter_code
_entity_poly.pdbx_strand_id
1 'polypeptide(L)' 'MGEIVEFAANHVFVKHHGDGWIVRVLENGGRTDYRFERLSWAEKFARNERFRLRECARLL' A
#
# COMPACT_ATOMS: atom_id res chain seq x y z
N MET A 1 -8.08 7.59 17.88
CA MET A 1 -8.79 7.98 16.64
C MET A 1 -7.79 7.84 15.51
N GLY A 2 -7.80 6.71 14.80
CA GLY A 2 -6.87 6.44 13.71
C GLY A 2 -7.68 6.17 12.46
N GLU A 3 -7.73 7.14 11.55
CA GLU A 3 -8.36 6.96 10.24
C GLU A 3 -7.56 5.92 9.46
N ILE A 4 -8.20 4.78 9.21
CA ILE A 4 -7.72 3.82 8.22
C ILE A 4 -8.21 4.35 6.88
N VAL A 5 -7.32 4.96 6.11
CA VAL A 5 -7.60 5.30 4.70
C VAL A 5 -7.47 4.01 3.89
N GLU A 6 -8.58 3.28 3.78
CA GLU A 6 -8.63 2.00 3.10
C GLU A 6 -8.72 2.22 1.59
N PHE A 7 -7.56 2.26 0.92
CA PHE A 7 -7.49 2.28 -0.54
C PHE A 7 -7.78 0.88 -1.10
N ALA A 8 -9.01 0.40 -0.97
CA ALA A 8 -9.40 -0.93 -1.40
C ALA A 8 -9.16 -1.14 -2.91
N ALA A 9 -8.14 -1.94 -3.19
CA ALA A 9 -8.01 -2.85 -4.32
C ALA A 9 -7.20 -4.06 -3.86
N ASN A 10 -7.68 -4.70 -2.79
CA ASN A 10 -7.31 -6.00 -2.19
C ASN A 10 -5.82 -6.36 -1.96
N HIS A 11 -4.86 -5.56 -2.42
CA HIS A 11 -3.45 -5.91 -2.46
C HIS A 11 -2.53 -4.80 -1.94
N VAL A 12 -3.01 -3.58 -1.72
CA VAL A 12 -2.20 -2.46 -1.20
C VAL A 12 -2.99 -1.70 -0.14
N PHE A 13 -2.40 -1.52 1.04
CA PHE A 13 -3.06 -0.87 2.19
C PHE A 13 -2.13 0.17 2.80
N VAL A 14 -2.66 1.34 3.17
CA VAL A 14 -1.92 2.38 3.91
C VAL A 14 -2.49 2.47 5.31
N LYS A 15 -1.63 2.44 6.33
CA LYS A 15 -2.07 2.62 7.73
C LYS A 15 -1.06 3.44 8.53
N HIS A 16 -1.56 4.19 9.50
CA HIS A 16 -0.72 4.86 10.49
C HIS A 16 -0.03 3.84 11.41
N HIS A 17 1.22 4.08 11.79
CA HIS A 17 1.99 3.21 12.68
C HIS A 17 3.10 3.98 13.41
N GLY A 18 2.94 4.22 14.71
CA GLY A 18 3.85 5.06 15.48
C GLY A 18 3.80 6.51 14.97
N ASP A 19 4.96 7.11 14.70
CA ASP A 19 5.07 8.47 14.15
C ASP A 19 5.12 8.49 12.61
N GLY A 20 4.68 7.41 11.96
CA GLY A 20 4.76 7.25 10.52
C GLY A 20 3.64 6.41 9.93
N TRP A 21 3.90 5.90 8.74
CA TRP A 21 2.93 5.22 7.89
C TRP A 21 3.52 3.92 7.38
N ILE A 22 2.70 2.89 7.29
CA ILE A 22 3.04 1.62 6.67
C ILE A 22 2.20 1.44 5.42
N VAL A 23 2.85 1.12 4.30
CA VAL A 23 2.20 0.56 3.12
C VAL A 23 2.41 -0.95 3.13
N ARG A 24 1.33 -1.71 3.21
CA ARG A 24 1.34 -3.17 3.07
C ARG A 24 0.99 -3.54 1.64
N VAL A 25 1.83 -4.34 1.01
CA VAL A 25 1.60 -4.93 -0.31
C VAL A 25 1.42 -6.44 -0.15
N LEU A 26 0.35 -6.98 -0.74
CA LEU A 26 0.07 -8.40 -0.86
C LEU A 26 0.26 -8.79 -2.33
N GLU A 27 1.21 -9.66 -2.64
CA GLU A 27 1.52 -10.08 -4.02
C GLU A 27 1.94 -11.55 -4.02
N ASN A 28 1.37 -12.37 -4.91
CA ASN A 28 1.70 -13.80 -5.07
C ASN A 28 1.66 -14.62 -3.75
N GLY A 29 0.72 -14.28 -2.84
CA GLY A 29 0.62 -14.90 -1.52
C GLY A 29 1.65 -14.39 -0.49
N GLY A 30 2.59 -13.53 -0.90
CA GLY A 30 3.53 -12.83 -0.04
C GLY A 30 2.95 -11.55 0.54
N ARG A 31 3.49 -11.14 1.70
CA ARG A 31 3.18 -9.88 2.37
C ARG A 31 4.46 -9.10 2.61
N THR A 32 4.50 -7.85 2.16
CA THR A 32 5.61 -6.92 2.38
C THR A 32 5.10 -5.63 2.99
N ASP A 33 5.72 -5.19 4.09
CA ASP A 33 5.35 -3.95 4.80
C ASP A 33 6.48 -2.90 4.61
N TYR A 34 6.16 -1.73 4.03
CA TYR A 34 7.08 -0.61 3.79
C TYR A 34 6.77 0.55 4.74
N ARG A 35 7.79 1.15 5.37
CA ARG A 35 7.63 2.26 6.32
C ARG A 35 7.95 3.60 5.69
N PHE A 36 7.16 4.62 6.02
CA PHE A 36 7.29 5.99 5.55
C PHE A 36 7.07 6.97 6.69
N GLU A 37 7.80 8.07 6.71
CA GLU A 37 7.63 9.13 7.72
C GLU A 37 6.45 10.07 7.37
N ARG A 38 6.06 10.15 6.10
CA ARG A 38 5.03 11.07 5.60
C ARG A 38 3.91 10.33 4.89
N LEU A 39 2.66 10.73 5.18
CA LEU A 39 1.47 10.17 4.53
C LEU A 39 1.54 10.30 3.01
N SER A 40 1.90 11.49 2.51
CA SER A 40 1.95 11.75 1.07
C SER A 40 2.94 10.85 0.31
N TRP A 41 4.02 10.41 0.97
CA TRP A 41 4.96 9.44 0.41
C TRP A 41 4.37 8.04 0.38
N ALA A 42 3.74 7.62 1.48
CA ALA A 42 3.04 6.34 1.57
C ALA A 42 1.94 6.23 0.50
N GLU A 43 1.15 7.29 0.31
CA GLU A 43 0.08 7.33 -0.71
C GLU A 43 0.62 7.32 -2.14
N LYS A 44 1.72 8.03 -2.41
CA LYS A 44 2.36 8.01 -3.74
C LYS A 44 2.89 6.61 -4.06
N PHE A 45 3.55 5.98 -3.10
CA PHE A 45 4.03 4.60 -3.22
C PHE A 45 2.87 3.61 -3.42
N ALA A 46 1.84 3.70 -2.59
CA ALA A 46 0.67 2.82 -2.67
C ALA A 46 -0.05 2.92 -4.02
N ARG A 47 -0.17 4.13 -4.59
CA ARG A 47 -0.72 4.33 -5.93
C ARG A 47 0.13 3.66 -7.02
N ASN A 48 1.45 3.80 -6.94
CA ASN A 48 2.36 3.17 -7.88
C ASN A 48 2.29 1.63 -7.81
N GLU A 49 2.31 1.05 -6.61
CA GLU A 49 2.20 -0.40 -6.44
C GLU A 49 0.85 -0.93 -6.94
N ARG A 50 -0.24 -0.19 -6.67
CA ARG A 50 -1.56 -0.55 -7.18
C ARG A 50 -1.61 -0.52 -8.71
N PHE A 51 -0.94 0.43 -9.35
CA PHE A 51 -0.84 0.48 -10.81
C PHE A 51 -0.03 -0.70 -11.34
N ARG A 52 1.16 -0.95 -10.76
CA ARG A 52 2.03 -2.07 -11.12
C ARG A 52 1.31 -3.41 -11.04
N LEU A 53 0.61 -3.68 -9.94
CA LEU A 53 -0.11 -4.94 -9.72
C LEU A 53 -1.29 -5.13 -10.69
N ARG A 54 -1.99 -4.05 -11.07
CA ARG A 54 -3.05 -4.11 -12.08
C ARG A 54 -2.49 -4.47 -13.46
N GLU A 55 -1.34 -3.91 -13.83
CA GLU A 55 -0.69 -4.24 -15.10
C GLU A 55 -0.16 -5.68 -15.11
N CYS A 56 0.44 -6.16 -14.01
CA CYS A 56 0.86 -7.56 -13.90
C CYS A 56 -0.31 -8.54 -14.01
N ALA A 57 -1.45 -8.24 -13.38
CA ALA A 57 -2.65 -9.07 -13.47
C ALA A 57 -3.30 -9.09 -14.87
N ARG A 58 -3.02 -8.09 -15.72
CA ARG A 58 -3.52 -8.03 -17.10
C ARG A 58 -2.74 -8.91 -18.07
N LEU A 59 -1.50 -9.27 -17.72
CA LEU A 59 -0.58 -10.04 -18.58
C LEU A 59 -0.63 -11.56 -18.31
N LEU A 60 -1.48 -12.01 -17.38
CA LEU A 60 -1.71 -13.40 -17.02
C LEU A 60 -3.09 -13.85 -17.50
#